data_AF-A0A6N4WWM9-F1
#
_entry.id   AF-A0A6N4WWM9-F1
#
_cell.length_a   1.000
_cell.length_b   1.000
_cell.length_c   1.000
_cell.angle_alpha   90.00
_cell.angle_beta   90.00
_cell.angle_gamma   90.00
#
_symmetry.space_group_name_H-M   'P 1'
#
loop_
_entity.id
_entity.type
_entity.pdbx_description
1 polymer ?
#
loop_
_entity_poly.entity_id
_entity_poly.type
_entity_poly.pdbx_seq_one_letter_code
_entity_poly.pdbx_strand_id
1 'polypeptide(L)'
;MLTRLHSMMPADFQSDTSSVSSSSPSYYYLVGVVVAIFTFAALCLVFSRIGVPPMETIIFASLSALAVGGFICRERALVLELAQEERKHAARLGLEIDRIDELYANSVACLVTFDAGTLIIDRVSAGFFDLLGISAKQDLVGAPLEEVLGVDSTHLTSVVYQIKVGTISVREELICKRADGKPAVLLITGRYMAHLHLVEATFYRLPRQAAELGEYERVMDDLERFKKGIVRREGRVLELKGEVNQLLKEAGKPVRYRVDSTTDDSRFVQQLIKTNKAVEHE
;
A
#
# COMPACT_ATOMS: atom_id res chain seq x y z
N MET A 1 -4.67 33.09 15.39
CA MET A 1 -3.53 33.99 15.11
C MET A 1 -2.27 33.13 15.17
N LEU A 2 -1.92 32.47 14.07
CA LEU A 2 -0.77 31.57 13.95
C LEU A 2 -0.12 31.88 12.60
N THR A 3 1.06 32.47 12.67
CA THR A 3 1.89 32.87 11.53
C THR A 3 2.48 31.63 10.87
N ARG A 4 2.17 31.47 9.58
CA ARG A 4 2.91 30.63 8.62
C ARG A 4 4.40 30.95 8.69
N LEU A 5 5.23 29.94 8.91
CA LEU A 5 6.63 29.99 8.50
C LEU A 5 6.81 29.11 7.27
N HIS A 6 7.28 29.79 6.24
CA HIS A 6 7.52 29.32 4.90
C HIS A 6 8.87 28.60 4.88
N SER A 7 8.91 27.41 4.26
CA SER A 7 10.01 26.84 3.47
C SER A 7 11.44 27.26 3.81
N MET A 8 12.22 26.30 4.33
CA MET A 8 13.61 26.11 3.89
C MET A 8 14.17 24.77 4.40
N MET A 9 14.61 23.94 3.47
CA MET A 9 15.65 22.92 3.68
C MET A 9 16.49 22.89 2.40
N PRO A 10 17.77 22.45 2.42
CA PRO A 10 18.66 22.22 3.55
C PRO A 10 20.04 22.90 3.34
N ALA A 11 20.63 23.45 4.39
CA ALA A 11 22.08 23.69 4.43
C ALA A 11 22.54 23.73 5.89
N ASP A 12 23.52 22.90 6.19
CA ASP A 12 24.45 23.04 7.31
C ASP A 12 23.85 23.10 8.71
N PHE A 13 23.51 21.93 9.27
CA PHE A 13 23.48 21.75 10.72
C PHE A 13 24.83 21.18 11.19
N GLN A 14 25.88 22.00 11.03
CA GLN A 14 27.07 21.91 11.85
C GLN A 14 26.97 22.99 12.94
N SER A 15 27.32 22.58 14.17
CA SER A 15 27.49 23.40 15.37
C SER A 15 26.28 24.23 15.80
N ASP A 16 25.45 23.66 16.67
CA ASP A 16 25.13 24.27 17.97
C ASP A 16 24.11 23.43 18.74
N THR A 17 24.60 22.39 19.42
CA THR A 17 23.96 21.86 20.64
C THR A 17 25.03 21.62 21.69
N SER A 18 25.69 22.69 22.08
CA SER A 18 26.39 22.82 23.35
C SER A 18 25.35 23.08 24.44
N SER A 19 24.92 22.02 25.15
CA SER A 19 24.39 22.02 26.55
C SER A 19 23.36 20.91 26.84
N VAL A 20 23.62 19.67 26.43
CA VAL A 20 23.08 18.52 27.17
C VAL A 20 24.27 17.70 27.60
N SER A 21 24.57 17.81 28.89
CA SER A 21 25.69 17.18 29.59
C SER A 21 26.01 15.79 29.03
N SER A 22 27.05 15.73 28.20
CA SER A 22 27.80 14.52 27.97
C SER A 22 28.38 14.13 29.32
N SER A 23 27.67 13.31 30.09
CA SER A 23 28.28 12.61 31.21
C SER A 23 29.38 11.78 30.61
N SER A 24 30.60 12.28 30.70
CA SER A 24 31.80 11.67 30.15
C SER A 24 31.85 10.20 30.55
N PRO A 25 32.39 9.30 29.71
CA PRO A 25 32.47 7.88 30.03
C PRO A 25 33.17 7.62 31.39
N SER A 26 33.98 8.57 31.87
CA SER A 26 34.58 8.55 33.19
C SER A 26 33.59 8.58 34.37
N TYR A 27 32.39 9.15 34.21
CA TYR A 27 31.46 9.39 35.33
C TYR A 27 30.87 8.10 35.90
N TYR A 28 30.44 7.15 35.06
CA TYR A 28 29.88 5.90 35.57
C TYR A 28 30.96 4.98 36.15
N TYR A 29 32.19 5.02 35.62
CA TYR A 29 33.34 4.35 36.26
C TYR A 29 33.61 4.94 37.65
N LEU A 30 33.54 6.26 37.80
CA LEU A 30 33.69 6.91 39.10
C LEU A 30 32.59 6.47 40.08
N VAL A 31 31.32 6.45 39.65
CA VAL A 31 30.21 5.98 40.50
C VAL A 31 30.40 4.52 40.91
N GLY A 32 30.77 3.63 39.98
CA GLY A 32 31.00 2.22 40.32
C GLY A 32 32.20 2.02 41.25
N VAL A 33 33.28 2.80 41.09
CA VAL A 33 34.42 2.78 42.02
C VAL A 33 34.02 3.25 43.41
N VAL A 34 33.26 4.33 43.52
CA VAL A 34 32.76 4.84 44.79
C VAL A 34 31.89 3.80 45.50
N VAL A 35 30.97 3.17 44.78
CA VAL A 35 30.13 2.12 45.37
C VAL A 35 30.94 0.87 45.73
N ALA A 36 31.96 0.50 44.95
CA ALA A 36 32.87 -0.59 45.31
C ALA A 36 33.61 -0.30 46.63
N ILE A 37 34.09 0.93 46.83
CA ILE A 37 34.78 1.33 48.06
C ILE A 37 33.83 1.27 49.27
N PHE A 38 32.60 1.80 49.14
CA PHE A 38 31.62 1.76 50.22
C PHE A 38 31.14 0.34 50.55
N THR A 39 30.93 -0.50 49.53
CA THR A 39 30.55 -1.91 49.73
C THR A 39 31.67 -2.71 50.37
N PHE A 40 32.92 -2.49 49.97
CA PHE A 40 34.08 -3.07 50.63
C PHE A 40 34.14 -2.69 52.11
N ALA A 41 34.03 -1.40 52.43
CA ALA A 41 34.07 -0.91 53.81
C ALA A 41 32.93 -1.51 54.66
N ALA A 42 31.71 -1.55 54.11
CA ALA A 42 30.55 -2.13 54.79
C ALA A 42 30.72 -3.63 55.06
N LEU A 43 31.16 -4.40 54.08
CA LEU A 43 31.37 -5.85 54.22
C LEU A 43 32.52 -6.18 55.17
N CYS A 44 33.62 -5.43 55.12
CA CYS A 44 34.72 -5.55 56.08
C CYS A 44 34.24 -5.34 57.52
N LEU A 45 33.40 -4.32 57.77
CA LEU A 45 32.82 -4.07 59.09
C LEU A 45 31.90 -5.22 59.53
N VAL A 46 31.04 -5.73 58.65
CA VAL A 46 30.11 -6.82 58.95
C VAL A 46 30.84 -8.13 59.26
N PHE A 47 31.80 -8.53 58.42
CA PHE A 47 32.55 -9.78 58.62
C PHE A 47 33.45 -9.73 59.86
N SER A 48 34.03 -8.57 60.16
CA SER A 48 34.80 -8.37 61.40
C SER A 48 33.94 -8.52 62.65
N ARG A 49 32.66 -8.13 62.59
CA ARG A 49 31.71 -8.31 63.71
C ARG A 49 31.24 -9.75 63.89
N ILE A 50 31.22 -10.53 62.81
CA ILE A 50 30.84 -11.95 62.82
C ILE A 50 32.01 -12.85 63.26
N GLY A 51 33.23 -12.31 63.35
CA GLY A 51 34.41 -13.04 63.80
C GLY A 51 35.08 -13.86 62.70
N VAL A 52 34.83 -13.52 61.43
CA VAL A 52 35.50 -14.14 60.28
C VAL A 52 36.99 -13.77 60.31
N PRO A 53 37.91 -14.71 60.02
CA PRO A 53 39.34 -14.40 60.01
C PRO A 53 39.67 -13.28 59.01
N PRO A 54 40.71 -12.48 59.28
CA PRO A 54 40.99 -11.25 58.54
C PRO A 54 41.30 -11.50 57.06
N MET A 55 41.98 -12.61 56.74
CA MET A 55 42.29 -12.95 55.35
C MET A 55 41.03 -13.27 54.53
N GLU A 56 40.11 -14.06 55.09
CA GLU A 56 38.84 -14.40 54.43
C GLU A 56 37.95 -13.16 54.27
N THR A 57 37.90 -12.31 55.29
CA THR A 57 37.16 -11.03 55.26
C THR A 57 37.61 -10.17 54.07
N ILE A 58 38.93 -10.01 53.88
CA ILE A 58 39.47 -9.20 52.79
C ILE A 58 39.13 -9.83 51.43
N ILE A 59 39.26 -11.16 51.29
CA ILE A 59 38.98 -11.86 50.03
C ILE A 59 37.50 -11.75 49.65
N PHE A 60 36.58 -12.04 50.57
CA PHE A 60 35.15 -11.98 50.29
C PHE A 60 34.68 -10.54 50.07
N ALA A 61 35.11 -9.58 50.91
CA ALA A 61 34.73 -8.19 50.76
C ALA A 61 35.24 -7.59 49.45
N SER A 62 36.48 -7.89 49.04
CA SER A 62 37.04 -7.40 47.76
C SER A 62 36.32 -8.00 46.56
N LEU A 63 36.06 -9.31 46.56
CA LEU A 63 35.35 -9.97 45.46
C LEU A 63 33.92 -9.42 45.31
N SER A 64 33.19 -9.27 46.41
CA SER A 64 31.83 -8.71 46.41
C SER A 64 31.81 -7.23 46.00
N ALA A 65 32.76 -6.43 46.48
CA ALA A 65 32.88 -5.02 46.11
C ALA A 65 33.16 -4.83 44.61
N LEU A 66 34.05 -5.64 44.04
CA LEU A 66 34.34 -5.64 42.61
C LEU A 66 33.13 -6.07 41.79
N ALA A 67 32.40 -7.09 42.23
CA ALA A 67 31.19 -7.56 41.56
C ALA A 67 30.09 -6.47 41.54
N VAL A 68 29.82 -5.82 42.68
CA VAL A 68 28.81 -4.76 42.78
C VAL A 68 29.24 -3.51 42.01
N GLY A 69 30.50 -3.09 42.12
CA GLY A 69 31.04 -1.95 41.37
C GLY A 69 30.99 -2.17 39.86
N GLY A 70 31.38 -3.37 39.41
CA GLY A 70 31.30 -3.76 38.00
C GLY A 70 29.86 -3.80 37.48
N PHE A 71 28.93 -4.33 38.27
CA PHE A 71 27.50 -4.34 37.94
C PHE A 71 26.95 -2.93 37.75
N ILE A 72 27.23 -2.00 38.67
CA ILE A 72 26.74 -0.62 38.61
C ILE A 72 27.34 0.14 37.42
N CYS A 73 28.63 -0.05 37.15
CA CYS A 73 29.27 0.49 35.94
C CYS A 73 28.53 0.02 34.68
N ARG A 74 28.23 -1.28 34.59
CA ARG A 74 27.57 -1.87 33.43
C ARG A 74 26.13 -1.41 33.29
N GLU A 75 25.37 -1.41 34.38
CA GLU A 75 23.99 -0.93 34.43
C GLU A 75 23.90 0.52 33.95
N ARG A 76 24.73 1.42 34.50
CA ARG A 76 24.73 2.83 34.12
C ARG A 76 25.17 3.06 32.67
N ALA A 77 26.14 2.29 32.17
CA ALA A 77 26.53 2.34 30.77
C ALA A 77 25.37 1.94 29.84
N LEU A 78 24.66 0.84 30.17
CA LEU A 78 23.52 0.35 29.39
C LEU A 78 22.34 1.33 29.39
N VAL A 79 22.04 1.96 30.52
CA VAL A 79 20.97 2.98 30.61
C VAL A 79 21.26 4.17 29.71
N LEU A 80 22.52 4.63 29.66
CA LEU A 80 22.91 5.73 28.77
C LEU A 80 22.85 5.33 27.30
N GLU A 81 23.31 4.13 26.96
CA GLU A 81 23.22 3.58 25.61
C GLU A 81 21.77 3.47 25.14
N LEU A 82 20.89 2.94 26.00
CA LEU A 82 19.45 2.87 25.74
C LEU A 82 18.85 4.26 25.52
N ALA A 83 19.15 5.22 26.40
CA ALA A 83 18.66 6.59 26.26
C ALA A 83 19.15 7.28 24.98
N GLN A 84 20.36 6.95 24.51
CA GLN A 84 20.87 7.45 23.23
C GLN A 84 20.15 6.81 22.04
N GLU A 85 19.96 5.50 22.06
CA GLU A 85 19.23 4.80 20.99
C GLU A 85 17.76 5.20 20.94
N GLU A 86 17.09 5.39 22.09
CA GLU A 86 15.73 5.94 22.15
C GLU A 86 15.65 7.32 21.50
N ARG A 87 16.61 8.22 21.76
CA ARG A 87 16.66 9.54 21.12
C ARG A 87 16.89 9.44 19.61
N LYS A 88 17.79 8.56 19.16
CA LYS A 88 18.02 8.32 17.72
C LYS A 88 16.77 7.75 17.05
N HIS A 89 16.11 6.81 17.71
CA HIS A 89 14.88 6.22 17.22
C HIS A 89 13.75 7.24 17.14
N ALA A 90 13.57 8.07 18.18
CA ALA A 90 12.62 9.17 18.19
C ALA A 90 12.89 10.19 17.08
N ALA A 91 14.17 10.55 16.86
CA ALA A 91 14.56 11.44 15.77
C ALA A 91 14.25 10.83 14.39
N ARG A 92 14.52 9.53 14.18
CA ARG A 92 14.18 8.83 12.93
C ARG A 92 12.66 8.76 12.71
N LEU A 93 11.90 8.45 13.76
CA LEU A 93 10.43 8.45 13.68
C LEU A 93 9.90 9.83 13.28
N GLY A 94 10.46 10.91 13.85
CA GLY A 94 10.10 12.28 13.47
C GLY A 94 10.32 12.54 11.97
N LEU A 95 11.49 12.18 11.44
CA LEU A 95 11.78 12.33 10.02
C LEU A 95 10.85 11.52 9.10
N GLU A 96 10.49 10.30 9.49
CA GLU A 96 9.54 9.48 8.73
C GLU A 96 8.12 10.05 8.78
N ILE A 97 7.69 10.59 9.93
CA ILE A 97 6.40 11.29 10.05
C ILE A 97 6.38 12.51 9.13
N ASP A 98 7.41 13.36 9.18
CA ASP A 98 7.52 14.55 8.33
C ASP A 98 7.49 14.18 6.84
N ARG A 99 8.17 13.09 6.47
CA ARG A 99 8.15 12.58 5.09
C ARG A 99 6.77 12.10 4.66
N ILE A 100 6.06 11.37 5.53
CA ILE A 100 4.69 10.93 5.23
C ILE A 100 3.77 12.13 5.11
N ASP A 101 3.90 13.13 5.99
CA ASP A 101 3.11 14.35 5.95
C ASP A 101 3.36 15.14 4.66
N GLU A 102 4.62 15.22 4.20
CA GLU A 102 4.97 15.82 2.91
C GLU A 102 4.34 15.05 1.74
N LEU A 103 4.35 13.71 1.78
CA LEU A 103 3.70 12.89 0.77
C LEU A 103 2.19 13.14 0.74
N TYR A 104 1.52 13.20 1.89
CA TYR A 104 0.08 13.47 1.99
C TYR A 104 -0.27 14.89 1.53
N ALA A 105 0.57 15.88 1.85
CA ALA A 105 0.38 17.27 1.46
C ALA A 105 0.54 17.49 -0.05
N ASN A 106 1.43 16.72 -0.70
CA ASN A 106 1.75 16.87 -2.12
C ASN A 106 1.15 15.79 -3.03
N SER A 107 0.49 14.76 -2.47
CA SER A 107 -0.06 13.67 -3.27
C SER A 107 -1.27 14.12 -4.09
N VAL A 108 -1.25 13.78 -5.38
CA VAL A 108 -2.43 13.83 -6.26
C VAL A 108 -3.44 12.74 -5.88
N ALA A 109 -2.99 11.66 -5.24
CA ALA A 109 -3.87 10.63 -4.71
C ALA A 109 -4.80 11.21 -3.64
N CYS A 110 -6.10 10.91 -3.72
CA CYS A 110 -7.09 11.36 -2.76
C CYS A 110 -7.17 10.34 -1.62
N LEU A 111 -6.31 10.49 -0.62
CA LEU A 111 -6.13 9.59 0.50
C LEU A 111 -6.86 10.14 1.73
N VAL A 112 -7.52 9.26 2.47
CA VAL A 112 -8.14 9.57 3.75
C VAL A 112 -7.88 8.43 4.72
N THR A 113 -7.39 8.77 5.90
CA THR A 113 -7.29 7.85 7.02
C THR A 113 -8.41 8.16 8.00
N PHE A 114 -9.14 7.15 8.43
CA PHE A 114 -10.26 7.31 9.37
C PHE A 114 -10.42 6.08 10.27
N ASP A 115 -11.06 6.26 11.41
CA ASP A 115 -11.34 5.20 12.36
C ASP A 115 -12.39 4.22 11.83
N ALA A 116 -12.10 2.92 11.89
CA ALA A 116 -12.96 1.90 11.30
C ALA A 116 -14.29 1.70 12.03
N GLY A 117 -14.40 2.12 13.29
CA GLY A 117 -15.62 1.95 14.10
C GLY A 117 -16.53 3.17 14.06
N THR A 118 -15.94 4.35 14.21
CA THR A 118 -16.63 5.64 14.33
C THR A 118 -16.69 6.42 13.03
N LEU A 119 -15.93 6.03 12.01
CA LEU A 119 -15.82 6.71 10.71
C LEU A 119 -15.30 8.15 10.81
N ILE A 120 -14.66 8.49 11.94
CA ILE A 120 -14.07 9.80 12.17
C ILE A 120 -12.76 9.91 11.40
N ILE A 121 -12.60 11.00 10.66
CA ILE A 121 -11.42 11.31 9.88
C ILE A 121 -10.24 11.62 10.81
N ASP A 122 -9.13 10.92 10.60
CA ASP A 122 -7.85 11.17 11.27
C ASP A 122 -6.94 12.05 10.40
N ARG A 123 -6.89 11.76 9.09
CA ARG A 123 -5.98 12.43 8.17
C ARG A 123 -6.53 12.48 6.75
N VAL A 124 -6.19 13.53 6.00
CA VAL A 124 -6.65 13.77 4.63
C VAL A 124 -5.51 14.29 3.77
N SER A 125 -5.40 13.80 2.53
CA SER A 125 -4.45 14.34 1.54
C SER A 125 -5.00 15.55 0.79
N ALA A 126 -4.10 16.35 0.21
CA ALA A 126 -4.49 17.53 -0.58
C ALA A 126 -5.43 17.19 -1.76
N GLY A 127 -5.18 16.07 -2.45
CA GLY A 127 -6.01 15.64 -3.58
C GLY A 127 -7.49 15.39 -3.22
N PHE A 128 -7.79 15.03 -1.97
CA PHE A 128 -9.16 14.81 -1.53
C PHE A 128 -9.99 16.10 -1.46
N PHE A 129 -9.35 17.21 -1.06
CA PHE A 129 -10.00 18.53 -1.09
C PHE A 129 -10.39 18.93 -2.52
N ASP A 130 -9.48 18.73 -3.47
CA ASP A 130 -9.72 19.03 -4.88
C ASP A 130 -10.83 18.14 -5.48
N LEU A 131 -10.85 16.85 -5.11
CA LEU A 131 -11.85 15.89 -5.58
C LEU A 131 -13.28 16.31 -5.21
N LEU A 132 -13.49 16.66 -3.95
CA LEU A 132 -14.80 17.08 -3.43
C LEU A 132 -15.09 18.58 -3.66
N GLY A 133 -14.09 19.36 -4.08
CA GLY A 133 -14.20 20.81 -4.24
C GLY A 133 -14.30 21.55 -2.90
N ILE A 134 -13.78 20.96 -1.83
CA ILE A 134 -13.75 21.54 -0.48
C ILE A 134 -12.57 22.52 -0.41
N SER A 135 -12.71 23.60 0.35
CA SER A 135 -11.59 24.53 0.54
C SER A 135 -10.47 23.87 1.34
N ALA A 136 -9.24 23.91 0.83
CA ALA A 136 -8.03 23.42 1.54
C ALA A 136 -7.73 24.13 2.88
N LYS A 137 -8.49 25.17 3.25
CA LYS A 137 -8.40 25.85 4.56
C LYS A 137 -9.33 25.26 5.61
N GLN A 138 -10.26 24.39 5.22
CA GLN A 138 -11.18 23.75 6.13
C GLN A 138 -10.48 22.58 6.81
N ASP A 139 -10.58 22.51 8.13
CA ASP A 139 -10.11 21.34 8.87
C ASP A 139 -11.18 20.25 8.78
N LEU A 140 -10.77 19.08 8.30
CA LEU A 140 -11.62 17.88 8.19
C LEU A 140 -11.27 16.84 9.25
N VAL A 141 -10.20 17.05 10.02
CA VAL A 141 -9.81 16.13 11.09
C VAL A 141 -10.87 16.16 12.19
N GLY A 142 -11.31 14.98 12.64
CA GLY A 142 -12.37 14.83 13.63
C GLY A 142 -13.79 14.89 13.05
N ALA A 143 -13.96 15.17 11.75
CA ALA A 143 -15.28 15.13 11.12
C ALA A 143 -15.69 13.68 10.77
N PRO A 144 -16.99 13.33 10.85
CA PRO A 144 -17.49 12.05 10.37
C PRO A 144 -17.43 11.99 8.84
N LEU A 145 -16.87 10.90 8.31
CA LEU A 145 -16.62 10.75 6.87
C LEU A 145 -17.91 10.72 6.05
N GLU A 146 -18.98 10.15 6.58
CA GLU A 146 -20.29 10.09 5.94
C GLU A 146 -20.89 11.48 5.68
N GLU A 147 -20.68 12.45 6.58
CA GLU A 147 -21.17 13.82 6.41
C GLU A 147 -20.35 14.56 5.37
N VAL A 148 -19.03 14.37 5.37
CA VAL A 148 -18.11 14.98 4.39
C VAL A 148 -18.38 14.45 2.99
N LEU A 149 -18.65 13.15 2.85
CA LEU A 149 -18.99 12.53 1.57
C LEU A 149 -20.46 12.70 1.18
N GLY A 150 -21.36 12.99 2.14
CA GLY A 150 -22.81 13.00 1.92
C GLY A 150 -23.37 11.63 1.56
N VAL A 151 -22.82 10.56 2.14
CA VAL A 151 -23.17 9.15 1.88
C VAL A 151 -23.86 8.56 3.10
N ASP A 152 -24.72 7.55 2.91
CA ASP A 152 -25.34 6.83 4.02
C ASP A 152 -24.31 6.07 4.87
N SER A 153 -24.40 6.20 6.20
CA SER A 153 -23.45 5.61 7.14
C SER A 153 -23.49 4.08 7.11
N THR A 154 -24.66 3.48 6.84
CA THR A 154 -24.79 2.01 6.77
C THR A 154 -24.04 1.45 5.56
N HIS A 155 -24.10 2.16 4.43
CA HIS A 155 -23.35 1.81 3.23
C HIS A 155 -21.85 1.91 3.47
N LEU A 156 -21.38 3.01 4.07
CA LEU A 156 -19.97 3.19 4.37
C LEU A 156 -19.43 2.15 5.37
N THR A 157 -20.23 1.80 6.39
CA THR A 157 -19.91 0.74 7.35
C THR A 157 -19.79 -0.62 6.66
N SER A 158 -20.66 -0.92 5.69
CA SER A 158 -20.57 -2.14 4.90
C SER A 158 -19.27 -2.20 4.10
N VAL A 159 -18.89 -1.11 3.44
CA VAL A 159 -17.62 -1.02 2.71
C VAL A 159 -16.42 -1.22 3.64
N VAL A 160 -16.44 -0.59 4.82
CA VAL A 160 -15.38 -0.77 5.84
C VAL A 160 -15.30 -2.21 6.30
N TYR A 161 -16.44 -2.87 6.53
CA TYR A 161 -16.48 -4.29 6.85
C TYR A 161 -15.87 -5.14 5.73
N GLN A 162 -16.19 -4.87 4.46
CA GLN A 162 -15.59 -5.56 3.32
C GLN A 162 -14.07 -5.35 3.26
N ILE A 163 -13.58 -4.12 3.47
CA ILE A 163 -12.14 -3.80 3.53
C ILE A 163 -11.47 -4.57 4.68
N LYS A 164 -12.13 -4.66 5.84
CA LYS A 164 -11.62 -5.36 7.03
C LYS A 164 -11.51 -6.88 6.83
N VAL A 165 -12.48 -7.49 6.16
CA VAL A 165 -12.47 -8.94 5.83
C VAL A 165 -11.62 -9.25 4.59
N GLY A 166 -11.13 -8.20 3.90
CA GLY A 166 -10.67 -8.20 2.52
C GLY A 166 -9.82 -9.38 2.06
N THR A 167 -10.36 -10.13 1.10
CA THR A 167 -9.62 -10.57 -0.08
C THR A 167 -9.39 -9.36 -0.99
N ILE A 168 -8.16 -8.87 -1.01
CA ILE A 168 -7.51 -7.98 -2.02
C ILE A 168 -8.48 -7.17 -2.92
N SER A 169 -8.48 -5.85 -2.74
CA SER A 169 -9.05 -4.83 -3.63
C SER A 169 -10.59 -4.76 -3.74
N VAL A 170 -11.26 -4.52 -2.61
CA VAL A 170 -12.64 -3.99 -2.64
C VAL A 170 -12.61 -2.66 -3.42
N ARG A 171 -13.37 -2.60 -4.51
CA ARG A 171 -13.64 -1.40 -5.30
C ARG A 171 -15.15 -1.19 -5.29
N GLU A 172 -15.60 -0.31 -4.42
CA GLU A 172 -17.03 -0.02 -4.28
C GLU A 172 -17.33 1.39 -4.77
N GLU A 173 -18.48 1.55 -5.44
CA GLU A 173 -18.94 2.83 -5.96
C GLU A 173 -19.73 3.59 -4.90
N LEU A 174 -19.29 4.81 -4.61
CA LEU A 174 -19.95 5.74 -3.72
C LEU A 174 -20.48 6.93 -4.51
N ILE A 175 -21.75 7.26 -4.30
CA ILE A 175 -22.36 8.48 -4.82
C ILE A 175 -22.16 9.57 -3.76
N CYS A 176 -21.08 10.33 -3.91
CA CYS A 176 -20.73 11.38 -2.97
C CYS A 176 -21.29 12.73 -3.41
N LYS A 177 -21.51 13.63 -2.45
CA LYS A 177 -21.92 15.00 -2.69
C LYS A 177 -20.71 15.92 -2.64
N ARG A 178 -20.44 16.62 -3.74
CA ARG A 178 -19.38 17.64 -3.79
C ARG A 178 -19.84 18.91 -3.07
N ALA A 179 -18.89 19.79 -2.75
CA ALA A 179 -19.17 21.08 -2.11
C ALA A 179 -20.08 21.99 -2.95
N ASP A 180 -20.08 21.83 -4.28
CA ASP A 180 -21.01 22.52 -5.20
C ASP A 180 -22.43 21.94 -5.20
N GLY A 181 -22.69 20.94 -4.36
CA GLY A 181 -23.97 20.23 -4.23
C GLY A 181 -24.22 19.19 -5.31
N LYS A 182 -23.31 19.01 -6.28
CA LYS A 182 -23.48 18.02 -7.37
C LYS A 182 -23.06 16.62 -6.92
N PRO A 183 -23.76 15.58 -7.36
CA PRO A 183 -23.34 14.21 -7.11
C PRO A 183 -22.08 13.88 -7.94
N ALA A 184 -21.18 13.12 -7.33
CA ALA A 184 -19.99 12.57 -7.95
C ALA A 184 -19.85 11.10 -7.59
N VAL A 185 -19.75 10.24 -8.61
CA VAL A 185 -19.46 8.82 -8.42
C VAL A 185 -17.97 8.67 -8.20
N LEU A 186 -17.60 8.17 -7.02
CA LEU A 186 -16.23 7.92 -6.60
C LEU A 186 -16.08 6.42 -6.32
N LEU A 187 -14.95 5.85 -6.72
CA LEU A 187 -14.57 4.54 -6.24
C LEU A 187 -13.75 4.68 -4.97
N ILE A 188 -14.07 3.85 -3.99
CA ILE A 188 -13.31 3.70 -2.75
C ILE A 188 -12.58 2.36 -2.77
N THR A 189 -11.31 2.38 -2.40
CA THR A 189 -10.55 1.19 -2.06
C THR A 189 -9.65 1.52 -0.89
N GLY A 190 -9.36 0.56 -0.02
CA GLY A 190 -8.58 0.86 1.17
C GLY A 190 -7.92 -0.35 1.78
N ARG A 191 -7.08 -0.07 2.78
CA ARG A 191 -6.37 -1.04 3.58
C ARG A 191 -6.74 -0.84 5.05
N TYR A 192 -7.09 -1.93 5.71
CA TYR A 192 -7.32 -1.94 7.16
C TYR A 192 -6.01 -2.15 7.93
N MET A 193 -5.73 -1.27 8.89
CA MET A 193 -4.57 -1.31 9.78
C MET A 193 -5.00 -1.80 11.16
N ALA A 194 -4.99 -3.13 11.35
CA ALA A 194 -5.55 -3.77 12.54
C ALA A 194 -4.95 -3.30 13.88
N HIS A 195 -3.69 -2.88 13.89
CA HIS A 195 -2.98 -2.42 15.09
C HIS A 195 -3.40 -1.00 15.53
N LEU A 196 -3.99 -0.21 14.65
CA LEU A 196 -4.47 1.15 14.93
C LEU A 196 -5.99 1.26 14.86
N HIS A 197 -6.68 0.21 14.41
CA HIS A 197 -8.10 0.24 14.06
C HIS A 197 -8.47 1.32 13.02
N LEU A 198 -7.50 1.73 12.19
CA LEU A 198 -7.69 2.71 11.13
C LEU A 198 -7.89 2.03 9.77
N VAL A 199 -8.61 2.70 8.88
CA VAL A 199 -8.67 2.42 7.44
C VAL A 199 -7.95 3.54 6.71
N GLU A 200 -6.96 3.18 5.90
CA GLU A 200 -6.37 4.07 4.90
C GLU A 200 -7.08 3.82 3.57
N ALA A 201 -7.95 4.73 3.18
CA ALA A 201 -8.74 4.66 1.96
C ALA A 201 -8.23 5.63 0.90
N THR A 202 -8.37 5.21 -0.35
CA THR A 202 -8.09 6.00 -1.54
C THR A 202 -9.38 6.17 -2.31
N PHE A 203 -9.64 7.40 -2.74
CA PHE A 203 -10.79 7.77 -3.53
C PHE A 203 -10.33 8.16 -4.93
N TYR A 204 -11.06 7.71 -5.94
CA TYR A 204 -10.77 8.12 -7.30
C TYR A 204 -12.06 8.33 -8.07
N ARG A 205 -12.08 9.38 -8.86
CA ARG A 205 -13.20 9.66 -9.76
C ARG A 205 -13.13 8.67 -10.91
N LEU A 206 -14.24 7.99 -11.18
CA LEU A 206 -14.35 7.24 -12.42
C LEU A 206 -14.25 8.23 -13.59
N PRO A 207 -13.30 8.08 -14.53
CA PRO A 207 -13.33 8.85 -15.77
C PRO A 207 -14.70 8.60 -16.44
N ARG A 208 -15.36 9.65 -16.92
CA ARG A 208 -16.67 9.52 -17.59
C ARG A 208 -16.66 8.50 -18.75
N GLN A 209 -15.49 8.22 -19.34
CA GLN A 209 -15.27 7.19 -20.36
C GLN A 209 -15.39 5.74 -19.85
N ALA A 210 -15.35 5.48 -18.54
CA ALA A 210 -15.58 4.14 -18.02
C ALA A 210 -17.05 3.70 -18.15
N ALA A 211 -17.99 4.64 -18.32
CA ALA A 211 -19.37 4.32 -18.71
C ALA A 211 -19.49 3.91 -20.20
N GLU A 212 -18.53 4.30 -21.05
CA GLU A 212 -18.44 3.88 -22.45
C GLU A 212 -17.78 2.49 -22.60
N LEU A 213 -17.21 1.89 -21.55
CA LEU A 213 -16.65 0.54 -21.65
C LEU A 213 -17.70 -0.50 -22.05
N GLY A 214 -18.94 -0.37 -21.56
CA GLY A 214 -20.05 -1.22 -21.99
C GLY A 214 -20.47 -0.97 -23.44
N GLU A 215 -20.30 0.25 -23.97
CA GLU A 215 -20.51 0.54 -25.38
C GLU A 215 -19.34 0.04 -26.24
N TYR A 216 -18.10 0.13 -25.74
CA TYR A 216 -16.92 -0.44 -26.37
C TYR A 216 -16.98 -1.97 -26.42
N GLU A 217 -17.42 -2.64 -25.35
CA GLU A 217 -17.66 -4.09 -25.35
C GLU A 217 -18.73 -4.47 -26.37
N ARG A 218 -19.85 -3.73 -26.43
CA ARG A 218 -20.88 -3.95 -27.47
C ARG A 218 -20.36 -3.70 -28.88
N VAL A 219 -19.57 -2.65 -29.09
CA VAL A 219 -18.95 -2.34 -30.38
C VAL A 219 -17.92 -3.41 -30.75
N MET A 220 -17.16 -3.94 -29.80
CA MET A 220 -16.24 -5.05 -30.02
C MET A 220 -16.97 -6.35 -30.36
N ASP A 221 -18.06 -6.66 -29.67
CA ASP A 221 -18.94 -7.80 -29.98
C ASP A 221 -19.56 -7.68 -31.38
N ASP A 222 -20.02 -6.49 -31.75
CA ASP A 222 -20.55 -6.21 -33.09
C ASP A 222 -19.45 -6.29 -34.16
N LEU A 223 -18.24 -5.80 -33.89
CA LEU A 223 -17.10 -5.94 -34.78
C LEU A 223 -16.72 -7.41 -34.97
N GLU A 224 -16.75 -8.21 -33.90
CA GLU A 224 -16.46 -9.63 -33.96
C GLU A 224 -17.55 -10.41 -34.70
N ARG A 225 -18.83 -10.03 -34.51
CA ARG A 225 -19.96 -10.58 -35.26
C ARG A 225 -19.87 -10.24 -36.74
N PHE A 226 -19.49 -9.02 -37.07
CA PHE A 226 -19.27 -8.57 -38.44
C PHE A 226 -18.10 -9.31 -39.08
N LYS A 227 -16.97 -9.46 -38.37
CA LYS A 227 -15.81 -10.26 -38.79
C LYS A 227 -16.22 -11.72 -39.07
N LYS A 228 -16.95 -12.37 -38.16
CA LYS A 228 -17.46 -13.74 -38.37
C LYS A 228 -18.42 -13.81 -39.57
N GLY A 229 -19.24 -12.79 -39.77
CA GLY A 229 -20.13 -12.67 -40.93
C GLY A 229 -19.39 -12.55 -42.25
N ILE A 230 -18.35 -11.70 -42.31
CA ILE A 230 -17.49 -11.53 -43.49
C ILE A 230 -16.77 -12.84 -43.81
N VAL A 231 -16.10 -13.46 -42.84
CA VAL A 231 -15.34 -14.69 -43.07
C VAL A 231 -16.22 -15.82 -43.62
N ARG A 232 -17.46 -15.95 -43.13
CA ARG A 232 -18.42 -16.94 -43.68
C ARG A 232 -18.84 -16.62 -45.11
N ARG A 233 -19.09 -15.34 -45.41
CA ARG A 233 -19.47 -14.90 -46.77
C ARG A 233 -18.32 -15.08 -47.75
N GLU A 234 -17.10 -14.71 -47.35
CA GLU A 234 -15.89 -14.91 -48.15
C GLU A 234 -15.63 -16.40 -48.39
N GLY A 235 -15.73 -17.24 -47.35
CA GLY A 235 -15.64 -18.69 -47.48
C GLY A 235 -16.66 -19.26 -48.47
N ARG A 236 -17.94 -18.86 -48.34
CA ARG A 236 -18.99 -19.31 -49.27
C ARG A 236 -18.76 -18.83 -50.71
N VAL A 237 -18.22 -17.62 -50.89
CA VAL A 237 -17.88 -17.09 -52.22
C VAL A 237 -16.73 -17.88 -52.83
N LEU A 238 -15.73 -18.29 -52.04
CA LEU A 238 -14.64 -19.14 -52.51
C LEU A 238 -15.15 -20.53 -52.90
N GLU A 239 -16.00 -21.15 -52.08
CA GLU A 239 -16.67 -22.41 -52.41
C GLU A 239 -17.44 -22.33 -53.74
N LEU A 240 -18.29 -21.31 -53.90
CA LEU A 240 -19.07 -21.11 -55.12
C LEU A 240 -18.19 -20.85 -56.34
N LYS A 241 -17.08 -20.11 -56.19
CA LYS A 241 -16.09 -19.95 -57.27
C LYS A 241 -15.45 -21.30 -57.63
N GLY A 242 -15.18 -22.15 -56.64
CA GLY A 242 -14.73 -23.53 -56.82
C GLY A 242 -15.74 -24.39 -57.58
N GLU A 243 -17.00 -24.40 -57.14
CA GLU A 243 -18.11 -25.13 -57.78
C GLU A 243 -18.30 -24.69 -59.24
N VAL A 244 -18.31 -23.38 -59.52
CA VAL A 244 -18.43 -22.85 -60.89
C VAL A 244 -17.25 -23.28 -61.76
N ASN A 245 -16.03 -23.25 -61.23
CA ASN A 245 -14.86 -23.72 -61.96
C ASN A 245 -14.93 -25.23 -62.25
N GLN A 246 -15.47 -26.02 -61.32
CA GLN A 246 -15.67 -27.45 -61.51
C GLN A 246 -16.72 -27.72 -62.60
N LEU A 247 -17.86 -27.03 -62.59
CA LEU A 247 -18.86 -27.12 -63.66
C LEU A 247 -18.31 -26.70 -65.03
N LEU A 248 -17.47 -25.67 -65.08
CA LEU A 248 -16.81 -25.24 -66.32
C LEU A 248 -15.84 -26.30 -66.84
N LYS A 249 -15.10 -26.96 -65.94
CA LYS A 249 -14.19 -28.07 -66.27
C LYS A 249 -14.97 -29.28 -66.82
N GLU A 250 -16.09 -29.63 -66.20
CA GLU A 250 -17.00 -30.70 -66.66
C GLU A 250 -17.60 -30.36 -68.03
N ALA A 251 -17.86 -29.09 -68.31
CA ALA A 251 -18.32 -28.60 -69.61
C ALA A 251 -17.20 -28.39 -70.66
N GLY A 252 -15.95 -28.76 -70.37
CA GLY A 252 -14.81 -28.60 -71.28
C GLY A 252 -14.39 -27.15 -71.54
N LYS A 253 -14.82 -26.21 -70.70
CA LYS A 253 -14.54 -24.77 -70.80
C LYS A 253 -13.36 -24.38 -69.89
N PRO A 254 -12.61 -23.31 -70.24
CA PRO A 254 -11.53 -22.83 -69.40
C PRO A 254 -12.04 -22.31 -68.04
N VAL A 255 -11.22 -22.49 -67.01
CA VAL A 255 -11.47 -22.03 -65.63
C VAL A 255 -11.60 -20.50 -65.60
N ARG A 256 -12.60 -19.99 -64.87
CA ARG A 256 -12.93 -18.55 -64.86
C ARG A 256 -12.33 -17.80 -63.66
N TYR A 257 -12.29 -18.42 -62.49
CA TYR A 257 -11.78 -17.77 -61.28
C TYR A 257 -10.44 -18.37 -60.87
N ARG A 258 -9.45 -17.50 -60.58
CA ARG A 258 -8.20 -17.91 -59.93
C ARG A 258 -8.36 -17.75 -58.42
N VAL A 259 -7.99 -18.78 -57.68
CA VAL A 259 -7.89 -18.74 -56.22
C VAL A 259 -6.39 -18.73 -55.90
N ASP A 260 -5.91 -17.69 -55.25
CA ASP A 260 -4.49 -17.53 -54.96
C ASP A 260 -4.05 -18.58 -53.91
N SER A 261 -2.93 -19.23 -54.19
CA SER A 261 -2.41 -20.46 -53.55
C SER A 261 -1.88 -20.30 -52.12
N THR A 262 -2.17 -19.19 -51.44
CA THR A 262 -1.88 -19.05 -50.00
C THR A 262 -3.03 -19.56 -49.11
N THR A 263 -4.16 -19.93 -49.70
CA THR A 263 -5.29 -20.54 -48.99
C THR A 263 -5.36 -22.02 -49.39
N ASP A 264 -5.04 -22.91 -48.45
CA ASP A 264 -4.91 -24.35 -48.69
C ASP A 264 -6.29 -25.02 -48.89
N ASP A 265 -6.74 -25.07 -50.15
CA ASP A 265 -8.03 -25.63 -50.59
C ASP A 265 -8.17 -27.16 -50.36
N SER A 266 -7.08 -27.85 -50.01
CA SER A 266 -7.08 -29.31 -49.89
C SER A 266 -7.94 -29.83 -48.73
N ARG A 267 -8.22 -29.01 -47.71
CA ARG A 267 -9.05 -29.40 -46.55
C ARG A 267 -10.56 -29.30 -46.81
N PHE A 268 -11.02 -28.32 -47.57
CA PHE A 268 -12.46 -28.05 -47.74
C PHE A 268 -13.13 -29.00 -48.75
N VAL A 269 -12.45 -29.31 -49.86
CA VAL A 269 -13.01 -30.18 -50.91
C VAL A 269 -13.01 -31.66 -50.49
N GLN A 270 -12.00 -32.11 -49.73
CA GLN A 270 -11.94 -33.50 -49.27
C GLN A 270 -12.99 -33.82 -48.20
N GLN A 271 -13.41 -32.85 -47.39
CA GLN A 271 -14.49 -33.04 -46.41
C GLN A 271 -15.84 -33.21 -47.10
N LEU A 272 -16.17 -32.38 -48.10
CA LEU A 272 -17.47 -32.43 -48.78
C LEU A 272 -17.68 -33.73 -49.58
N ILE A 273 -16.63 -34.24 -50.23
CA ILE A 273 -16.68 -35.50 -50.99
C ILE A 273 -16.81 -36.71 -50.05
N LYS A 274 -16.19 -36.67 -48.85
CA LYS A 274 -16.34 -37.74 -47.85
C LYS A 274 -17.74 -37.77 -47.23
N THR A 275 -18.38 -36.61 -46.99
CA THR A 275 -19.76 -36.56 -46.51
C THR A 275 -20.76 -37.05 -47.54
N ASN A 276 -20.61 -36.71 -48.83
CA ASN A 276 -21.55 -37.21 -49.85
C ASN A 276 -21.38 -38.71 -50.14
N LYS A 277 -20.16 -39.26 -50.07
CA LYS A 277 -19.95 -40.71 -50.19
C LYS A 277 -20.41 -41.52 -48.97
N ALA A 278 -20.49 -40.91 -47.79
CA ALA A 278 -20.98 -41.56 -46.58
C ALA A 278 -22.52 -41.60 -46.50
N VAL A 279 -23.23 -40.76 -47.26
CA VAL A 279 -24.69 -40.69 -47.28
C VAL A 279 -25.31 -41.59 -48.38
N GLU A 280 -24.53 -42.06 -49.35
CA GLU A 280 -25.02 -42.96 -50.42
C GLU A 280 -24.91 -44.47 -50.10
N HIS A 281 -24.47 -44.83 -48.88
CA HIS A 281 -24.45 -46.23 -48.41
C HIS A 281 -25.12 -46.36 -47.04
N GLU A 282 -26.43 -46.12 -46.98
CA GLU A 282 -27.39 -46.75 -46.05
C GLU A 282 -28.73 -46.98 -46.77
#